data_AF-M5T5I0-F1
#
_entry.id   AF-M5T5I0-F1
#
_cell.length_a   1.000
_cell.length_b   1.000
_cell.length_c   1.000
_cell.angle_alpha   90.00
_cell.angle_beta   90.00
_cell.angle_gamma   90.00
#
_symmetry.space_group_name_H-M   'P 1'
#
loop_
_entity.id
_entity.type
_entity.pdbx_description
1 polymer ?
#
loop_
_entity_poly.entity_id
_entity_poly.type
_entity_poly.pdbx_seq_one_letter_code
_entity_poly.pdbx_strand_id
1 'polypeptide(L)'
;MSRQIWFAGSSRFFVLMTVLAYAVAVTGCGQTAPPPADTPAEHDDHDHDHDGHDHDHEGHDHEGHDHDGHDHDSADIDVDSLMPIDAPAAPASLADGVEQLVSLRDVIAKGFEEDDVDAIHDQLHSIGGLLEYLESKVSSSDLPTETKDKAASAIDTLFDAFGDVDAKLHGDLGKDYSDVSSKIDTAVETLSELDLSKS
;
A
#
# COMPACT_ATOMS: atom_id res chain seq x y z
N MET A 1 -16.40 45.52 54.63
CA MET A 1 -17.16 44.32 55.07
C MET A 1 -17.40 43.45 53.84
N SER A 2 -17.00 42.16 53.93
CA SER A 2 -17.28 40.95 53.11
C SER A 2 -17.44 41.05 51.57
N ARG A 3 -16.57 40.43 50.74
CA ARG A 3 -16.50 38.99 50.31
C ARG A 3 -17.88 38.44 49.86
N GLN A 4 -18.10 37.92 48.64
CA GLN A 4 -17.71 36.61 48.06
C GLN A 4 -17.85 36.70 46.51
N ILE A 5 -16.86 36.42 45.64
CA ILE A 5 -16.47 35.14 45.00
C ILE A 5 -17.57 34.05 44.92
N TRP A 6 -18.01 33.73 43.70
CA TRP A 6 -18.37 32.34 43.34
C TRP A 6 -18.05 32.05 41.88
N PHE A 7 -16.98 31.27 41.68
CA PHE A 7 -16.68 30.54 40.45
C PHE A 7 -17.64 29.35 40.37
N ALA A 8 -18.41 29.23 39.29
CA ALA A 8 -19.19 28.04 38.99
C ALA A 8 -18.58 27.34 37.77
N GLY A 9 -18.20 26.06 37.95
CA GLY A 9 -18.12 25.10 36.85
C GLY A 9 -16.74 24.69 36.35
N SER A 10 -15.78 24.40 37.23
CA SER A 10 -14.61 23.60 36.90
C SER A 10 -14.74 22.18 37.47
N SER A 11 -14.34 21.19 36.67
CA SER A 11 -13.74 19.94 37.16
C SER A 11 -14.64 18.97 37.95
N ARG A 12 -15.61 18.34 37.27
CA ARG A 12 -16.33 17.14 37.79
C ARG A 12 -16.68 16.10 36.72
N PHE A 13 -15.89 15.96 35.66
CA PHE A 13 -16.07 14.87 34.70
C PHE A 13 -14.85 13.96 34.54
N PHE A 14 -13.78 14.18 35.31
CA PHE A 14 -12.50 13.50 35.09
C PHE A 14 -12.05 12.51 36.19
N VAL A 15 -12.91 12.09 37.14
CA VAL A 15 -12.48 11.14 38.20
C VAL A 15 -13.58 10.12 38.59
N LEU A 16 -14.47 9.71 37.67
CA LEU A 16 -15.50 8.69 38.01
C LEU A 16 -15.81 7.70 36.88
N MET A 17 -14.82 7.40 36.04
CA MET A 17 -14.83 6.30 35.05
C MET A 17 -13.50 5.52 35.04
N THR A 18 -12.91 5.35 36.23
CA THR A 18 -11.68 4.57 36.47
C THR A 18 -11.80 3.65 37.70
N VAL A 19 -13.02 3.21 38.07
CA VAL A 19 -13.27 2.22 39.14
C VAL A 19 -14.44 1.27 38.79
N LEU A 20 -14.56 0.83 37.54
CA LEU A 20 -15.48 -0.26 37.16
C LEU A 20 -14.74 -1.41 36.45
N ALA A 21 -13.58 -1.76 37.00
CA ALA A 21 -13.04 -3.10 36.92
C ALA A 21 -13.13 -3.68 38.34
N TYR A 22 -13.44 -4.98 38.44
CA TYR A 22 -13.34 -5.83 39.64
C TYR A 22 -14.60 -6.01 40.49
N ALA A 23 -15.52 -6.90 40.06
CA ALA A 23 -16.09 -7.98 40.90
C ALA A 23 -17.36 -8.63 40.30
N VAL A 24 -17.23 -9.64 39.44
CA VAL A 24 -18.07 -10.86 39.50
C VAL A 24 -17.24 -12.01 38.90
N ALA A 25 -16.60 -12.78 39.77
CA ALA A 25 -15.95 -14.04 39.43
C ALA A 25 -16.84 -15.21 39.86
N VAL A 26 -16.89 -16.24 39.01
CA VAL A 26 -17.28 -17.64 39.30
C VAL A 26 -18.77 -17.96 39.44
N THR A 27 -19.40 -18.42 38.35
CA THR A 27 -20.28 -19.61 38.32
C THR A 27 -20.69 -19.94 36.87
N GLY A 28 -20.20 -21.05 36.33
CA GLY A 28 -20.64 -21.52 35.01
C GLY A 28 -19.82 -22.66 34.41
N CYS A 29 -19.57 -23.74 35.16
CA CYS A 29 -19.14 -25.00 34.57
C CYS A 29 -20.30 -25.61 33.77
N GLY A 30 -20.18 -25.64 32.45
CA GLY A 30 -20.99 -26.47 31.55
C GLY A 30 -20.05 -27.32 30.71
N GLN A 31 -19.88 -28.60 31.08
CA GLN A 31 -19.14 -29.59 30.31
C GLN A 31 -19.82 -29.81 28.95
N THR A 32 -19.14 -29.49 27.86
CA THR A 32 -19.35 -30.16 26.58
C THR A 32 -18.24 -31.19 26.41
N ALA A 33 -18.64 -32.45 26.33
CA ALA A 33 -17.75 -33.60 26.21
C ALA A 33 -16.86 -33.51 24.95
N PRO A 34 -15.58 -33.90 25.04
CA PRO A 34 -14.80 -34.16 23.83
C PRO A 34 -15.29 -35.45 23.15
N PRO A 35 -15.32 -35.52 21.81
CA PRO A 35 -15.55 -36.78 21.11
C PRO A 35 -14.41 -37.78 21.42
N PRO A 36 -14.67 -39.11 21.40
CA PRO A 36 -13.65 -40.10 21.70
C PRO A 36 -12.82 -40.42 20.45
N ALA A 37 -11.51 -40.24 20.56
CA ALA A 37 -10.45 -40.77 19.69
C ALA A 37 -9.13 -40.36 20.41
N ASP A 38 -8.15 -41.20 20.73
CA ASP A 38 -7.63 -42.32 19.96
C ASP A 38 -7.05 -43.43 20.84
N THR A 39 -7.21 -44.64 20.31
CA THR A 39 -6.54 -45.87 20.71
C THR A 39 -5.12 -45.86 20.15
N PRO A 40 -4.09 -46.36 20.86
CA PRO A 40 -2.77 -46.55 20.26
C PRO A 40 -2.77 -47.82 19.40
N ALA A 41 -2.59 -47.67 18.09
CA ALA A 41 -2.18 -48.71 17.16
C ALA A 41 -1.18 -48.06 16.21
N GLU A 42 0.10 -48.30 16.43
CA GLU A 42 0.93 -49.22 15.63
C GLU A 42 1.43 -48.60 14.31
N HIS A 43 2.74 -48.73 14.16
CA HIS A 43 3.59 -48.32 13.06
C HIS A 43 3.13 -48.95 11.75
N ASP A 44 3.04 -48.18 10.68
CA ASP A 44 3.31 -48.70 9.34
C ASP A 44 4.03 -47.63 8.53
N ASP A 45 5.28 -47.93 8.22
CA ASP A 45 6.14 -47.18 7.32
C ASP A 45 5.61 -47.35 5.90
N HIS A 46 5.24 -46.26 5.24
CA HIS A 46 5.04 -46.26 3.80
C HIS A 46 5.94 -45.20 3.17
N ASP A 47 7.02 -45.70 2.56
CA ASP A 47 7.88 -45.03 1.60
C ASP A 47 7.05 -44.20 0.60
N HIS A 48 7.44 -42.95 0.42
CA HIS A 48 6.98 -42.12 -0.68
C HIS A 48 7.90 -42.33 -1.88
N ASP A 49 7.68 -43.41 -2.63
CA ASP A 49 8.15 -43.52 -4.01
C ASP A 49 7.12 -42.83 -4.91
N HIS A 50 7.40 -41.56 -5.24
CA HIS A 50 6.65 -40.84 -6.26
C HIS A 50 7.22 -41.21 -7.62
N ASP A 51 6.70 -42.29 -8.17
CA ASP A 51 6.85 -42.65 -9.58
C ASP A 51 6.50 -41.42 -10.44
N GLY A 52 7.50 -40.98 -11.20
CA GLY A 52 7.42 -39.81 -12.04
C GLY A 52 6.25 -39.88 -13.00
N HIS A 53 5.35 -38.90 -12.92
CA HIS A 53 4.47 -38.60 -14.02
C HIS A 53 5.25 -37.82 -15.07
N ASP A 54 5.88 -38.59 -15.95
CA ASP A 54 6.37 -38.12 -17.25
C ASP A 54 5.14 -37.70 -18.07
N HIS A 55 4.81 -36.42 -18.01
CA HIS A 55 3.93 -35.81 -18.99
C HIS A 55 4.81 -35.32 -20.13
N ASP A 56 4.99 -36.20 -21.12
CA ASP A 56 5.38 -35.83 -22.47
C ASP A 56 4.41 -34.74 -22.95
N HIS A 57 4.82 -33.48 -22.79
CA HIS A 57 4.32 -32.41 -23.63
C HIS A 57 5.14 -32.49 -24.91
N GLU A 58 4.61 -33.25 -25.87
CA GLU A 58 5.03 -33.16 -27.27
C GLU A 58 5.15 -31.68 -27.62
N GLY A 59 6.39 -31.24 -27.82
CA GLY A 59 6.71 -29.86 -28.12
C GLY A 59 5.87 -29.41 -29.31
N HIS A 60 5.09 -28.35 -29.12
CA HIS A 60 4.63 -27.58 -30.26
C HIS A 60 5.86 -26.90 -30.85
N ASP A 61 6.38 -27.46 -31.94
CA ASP A 61 7.29 -26.77 -32.84
C ASP A 61 6.60 -25.48 -33.29
N HIS A 62 7.02 -24.35 -32.73
CA HIS A 62 6.80 -23.06 -33.35
C HIS A 62 7.77 -22.98 -34.53
N GLU A 63 7.33 -23.55 -35.64
CA GLU A 63 7.89 -23.38 -36.97
C GLU A 63 8.20 -21.89 -37.13
N GLY A 64 9.50 -21.58 -37.20
CA GLY A 64 10.00 -20.21 -37.11
C GLY A 64 9.30 -19.30 -38.10
N HIS A 65 8.63 -18.28 -37.57
CA HIS A 65 8.26 -17.16 -38.40
C HIS A 65 9.55 -16.39 -38.72
N ASP A 66 10.01 -16.54 -39.97
CA ASP A 66 11.02 -15.66 -40.56
C ASP A 66 10.55 -14.21 -40.35
N HIS A 67 11.23 -13.51 -39.44
CA HIS A 67 11.21 -12.06 -39.43
C HIS A 67 12.05 -11.62 -40.62
N ASP A 68 11.41 -11.57 -41.79
CA ASP A 68 11.95 -10.99 -42.99
C ASP A 68 12.45 -9.59 -42.63
N GLY A 69 13.77 -9.42 -42.73
CA GLY A 69 14.52 -8.35 -42.09
C GLY A 69 13.91 -6.98 -42.39
N HIS A 70 13.35 -6.35 -41.36
CA HIS A 70 13.20 -4.91 -41.38
C HIS A 70 14.58 -4.34 -41.11
N ASP A 71 15.21 -3.86 -42.18
CA ASP A 71 16.37 -2.98 -42.11
C ASP A 71 16.05 -1.87 -41.11
N HIS A 72 16.67 -1.96 -39.94
CA HIS A 72 16.81 -0.82 -39.05
C HIS A 72 17.85 0.10 -39.68
N ASP A 73 17.43 0.80 -40.74
CA ASP A 73 17.94 2.13 -40.99
C ASP A 73 17.79 2.85 -39.66
N SER A 74 18.93 3.06 -39.01
CA SER A 74 19.07 3.81 -37.79
C SER A 74 18.79 5.26 -38.18
N ALA A 75 17.52 5.57 -38.41
CA ALA A 75 17.02 6.90 -38.18
C ALA A 75 17.38 7.16 -36.73
N ASP A 76 18.44 7.95 -36.52
CA ASP A 76 18.76 8.57 -35.25
C ASP A 76 17.46 9.22 -34.76
N ILE A 77 16.69 8.46 -33.98
CA ILE A 77 15.54 8.99 -33.26
C ILE A 77 16.18 9.81 -32.17
N ASP A 78 16.35 11.09 -32.50
CA ASP A 78 16.74 12.12 -31.56
C ASP A 78 15.75 12.06 -30.40
N VAL A 79 16.22 11.53 -29.26
CA VAL A 79 15.41 11.41 -28.04
C VAL A 79 14.96 12.79 -27.55
N ASP A 80 15.64 13.87 -27.96
CA ASP A 80 15.20 15.26 -27.72
C ASP A 80 14.07 15.72 -28.67
N SER A 81 13.84 15.00 -29.78
CA SER A 81 12.71 15.23 -30.70
C SER A 81 11.47 14.37 -30.40
N LEU A 82 11.56 13.47 -29.42
CA LEU A 82 10.39 12.81 -28.88
C LEU A 82 9.58 13.86 -28.11
N MET A 83 8.35 14.14 -28.57
CA MET A 83 7.42 14.90 -27.75
C MET A 83 7.32 14.20 -26.39
N PRO A 84 7.49 14.92 -25.26
CA PRO A 84 7.28 14.33 -23.96
C PRO A 84 5.89 13.72 -23.97
N ILE A 85 5.81 12.40 -23.77
CA ILE A 85 4.56 11.78 -23.34
C ILE A 85 4.18 12.55 -22.06
N ASP A 86 2.91 12.96 -21.92
CA ASP A 86 2.35 13.90 -20.92
C ASP A 86 2.56 13.51 -19.43
N ALA A 87 3.56 12.68 -19.12
CA ALA A 87 4.08 12.47 -17.80
C ALA A 87 4.43 13.83 -17.16
N PRO A 88 3.99 14.08 -15.91
CA PRO A 88 4.35 15.29 -15.20
C PRO A 88 5.86 15.41 -15.12
N ALA A 89 6.36 16.64 -15.28
CA ALA A 89 7.78 16.91 -15.16
C ALA A 89 8.31 16.40 -13.81
N ALA A 90 9.44 15.70 -13.85
CA ALA A 90 10.07 15.16 -12.65
C ALA A 90 10.21 16.26 -11.57
N PRO A 91 9.85 15.98 -10.31
CA PRO A 91 9.95 16.98 -9.25
C PRO A 91 11.38 17.50 -9.08
N ALA A 92 11.54 18.79 -8.78
CA ALA A 92 12.87 19.38 -8.60
C ALA A 92 13.49 19.05 -7.23
N SER A 93 12.66 18.73 -6.22
CA SER A 93 13.06 18.38 -4.86
C SER A 93 12.15 17.30 -4.26
N LEU A 94 12.47 16.81 -3.05
CA LEU A 94 11.55 15.93 -2.31
C LEU A 94 10.26 16.65 -1.94
N ALA A 95 10.34 17.92 -1.54
CA ALA A 95 9.16 18.71 -1.19
C ALA A 95 8.22 18.87 -2.39
N ASP A 96 8.78 19.22 -3.56
CA ASP A 96 7.98 19.31 -4.80
C ASP A 96 7.36 17.96 -5.17
N GLY A 97 8.08 16.85 -4.90
CA GLY A 97 7.56 15.51 -5.14
C GLY A 97 6.39 15.16 -4.23
N VAL A 98 6.43 15.57 -2.97
CA VAL A 98 5.30 15.40 -2.04
C VAL A 98 4.11 16.27 -2.44
N GLU A 99 4.33 17.51 -2.92
CA GLU A 99 3.26 18.34 -3.45
C GLU A 99 2.60 17.72 -4.70
N GLN A 100 3.41 17.16 -5.62
CA GLN A 100 2.88 16.41 -6.76
C GLN A 100 2.11 15.16 -6.32
N LEU A 101 2.58 14.45 -5.30
CA LEU A 101 1.90 13.29 -4.74
C LEU A 101 0.52 13.65 -4.17
N VAL A 102 0.42 14.76 -3.45
CA VAL A 102 -0.87 15.30 -2.96
C VAL A 102 -1.80 15.59 -4.14
N SER A 103 -1.31 16.28 -5.17
CA SER A 103 -2.13 16.59 -6.34
C SER A 103 -2.62 15.33 -7.08
N LEU A 104 -1.77 14.31 -7.26
CA LEU A 104 -2.15 13.06 -7.90
C LEU A 104 -3.15 12.28 -7.05
N ARG A 105 -2.92 12.22 -5.72
CA ARG A 105 -3.87 11.62 -4.78
C ARG A 105 -5.25 12.25 -4.91
N ASP A 106 -5.33 13.58 -4.96
CA ASP A 106 -6.60 14.29 -5.05
C ASP A 106 -7.33 14.03 -6.38
N VAL A 107 -6.58 13.94 -7.49
CA VAL A 107 -7.13 13.57 -8.80
C VAL A 107 -7.68 12.14 -8.79
N ILE A 108 -6.92 11.19 -8.24
CA ILE A 108 -7.36 9.78 -8.13
C ILE A 108 -8.59 9.66 -7.24
N ALA A 109 -8.57 10.29 -6.06
CA ALA A 109 -9.70 10.30 -5.13
C ALA A 109 -10.97 10.82 -5.82
N LYS A 110 -10.85 11.93 -6.55
CA LYS A 110 -11.95 12.53 -7.29
C LYS A 110 -12.47 11.62 -8.41
N GLY A 111 -11.60 10.95 -9.16
CA GLY A 111 -12.03 10.01 -10.20
C GLY A 111 -12.84 8.84 -9.64
N PHE A 112 -12.45 8.30 -8.48
CA PHE A 112 -13.25 7.30 -7.77
C PHE A 112 -14.58 7.85 -7.23
N GLU A 113 -14.62 9.10 -6.78
CA GLU A 113 -15.87 9.76 -6.36
C GLU A 113 -16.83 10.01 -7.54
N GLU A 114 -16.29 10.29 -8.72
CA GLU A 114 -17.04 10.58 -9.95
C GLU A 114 -17.38 9.32 -10.76
N ASP A 115 -16.92 8.13 -10.33
CA ASP A 115 -17.02 6.84 -11.06
C ASP A 115 -16.40 6.90 -12.47
N ASP A 116 -15.40 7.76 -12.65
CA ASP A 116 -14.66 7.99 -13.91
C ASP A 116 -13.27 7.36 -13.83
N VAL A 117 -13.26 6.04 -13.62
CA VAL A 117 -12.06 5.29 -13.30
C VAL A 117 -11.12 5.15 -14.51
N ASP A 118 -11.67 5.03 -15.72
CA ASP A 118 -10.89 4.99 -16.95
C ASP A 118 -10.06 6.28 -17.15
N ALA A 119 -10.57 7.42 -16.70
CA ALA A 119 -9.89 8.72 -16.82
C ALA A 119 -8.76 8.92 -15.80
N ILE A 120 -8.66 8.08 -14.76
CA ILE A 120 -7.61 8.13 -13.73
C ILE A 120 -6.60 7.00 -13.82
N HIS A 121 -6.72 6.11 -14.82
CA HIS A 121 -5.84 4.96 -14.98
C HIS A 121 -4.37 5.36 -15.21
N ASP A 122 -4.12 6.33 -16.09
CA ASP A 122 -2.77 6.87 -16.32
C ASP A 122 -2.18 7.51 -15.05
N GLN A 123 -3.03 8.09 -14.20
CA GLN A 123 -2.66 8.74 -12.95
C GLN A 123 -2.30 7.72 -11.88
N LEU A 124 -2.96 6.56 -11.85
CA LEU A 124 -2.58 5.42 -11.00
C LEU A 124 -1.24 4.82 -11.41
N HIS A 125 -0.90 4.78 -12.70
CA HIS A 125 0.46 4.42 -13.10
C HIS A 125 1.48 5.51 -12.74
N SER A 126 1.13 6.77 -12.99
CA SER A 126 2.01 7.91 -12.73
C SER A 126 2.38 8.03 -11.25
N ILE A 127 1.45 7.73 -10.33
CA ILE A 127 1.73 7.78 -8.89
C ILE A 127 2.77 6.73 -8.48
N GLY A 128 2.78 5.54 -9.11
CA GLY A 128 3.81 4.53 -8.89
C GLY A 128 5.20 5.05 -9.21
N GLY A 129 5.38 5.64 -10.39
CA GLY A 129 6.66 6.25 -10.78
C GLY A 129 7.10 7.40 -9.88
N LEU A 130 6.16 8.21 -9.38
CA LEU A 130 6.46 9.26 -8.42
C LEU A 130 6.91 8.69 -7.06
N LEU A 131 6.27 7.61 -6.58
CA LEU A 131 6.65 6.95 -5.34
C LEU A 131 8.06 6.35 -5.43
N GLU A 132 8.43 5.77 -6.58
CA GLU A 132 9.80 5.26 -6.83
C GLU A 132 10.82 6.40 -6.78
N TYR A 133 10.50 7.54 -7.39
CA TYR A 133 11.32 8.74 -7.32
C TYR A 133 11.50 9.21 -5.87
N LEU A 134 10.41 9.29 -5.10
CA LEU A 134 10.44 9.74 -3.71
C LEU A 134 11.27 8.80 -2.84
N GLU A 135 11.10 7.48 -2.97
CA GLU A 135 11.88 6.48 -2.23
C GLU A 135 13.39 6.62 -2.50
N SER A 136 13.75 6.74 -3.78
CA SER A 136 15.13 6.91 -4.22
C SER A 136 15.76 8.19 -3.65
N LYS A 137 15.01 9.30 -3.66
CA LYS A 137 15.45 10.58 -3.11
C LYS A 137 15.55 10.55 -1.58
N VAL A 138 14.60 9.96 -0.89
CA VAL A 138 14.67 9.78 0.58
C VAL A 138 15.91 8.99 0.95
N SER A 139 16.15 7.87 0.26
CA SER A 139 17.29 6.99 0.51
C SER A 139 18.63 7.70 0.31
N SER A 140 18.75 8.49 -0.76
CA SER A 140 19.98 9.21 -1.13
C SER A 140 20.19 10.56 -0.42
N SER A 141 19.19 11.10 0.27
CA SER A 141 19.26 12.41 0.95
C SER A 141 20.19 12.44 2.18
N ASP A 142 20.45 13.63 2.71
CA ASP A 142 21.12 13.82 4.01
C ASP A 142 20.12 13.96 5.20
N LEU A 143 18.88 13.52 5.00
CA LEU A 143 17.85 13.56 6.03
C LEU A 143 18.24 12.71 7.26
N PRO A 144 17.79 13.09 8.47
CA PRO A 144 17.94 12.27 9.66
C PRO A 144 17.36 10.86 9.45
N THR A 145 18.00 9.83 10.00
CA THR A 145 17.53 8.44 9.89
C THR A 145 16.06 8.29 10.30
N GLU A 146 15.65 8.93 11.39
CA GLU A 146 14.25 8.91 11.82
C GLU A 146 13.29 9.49 10.77
N THR A 147 13.69 10.55 10.06
CA THR A 147 12.90 11.13 8.97
C THR A 147 12.86 10.19 7.77
N LYS A 148 13.99 9.58 7.41
CA LYS A 148 14.06 8.59 6.32
C LYS A 148 13.18 7.38 6.59
N ASP A 149 13.22 6.84 7.80
CA ASP A 149 12.45 5.66 8.19
C ASP A 149 10.94 5.96 8.13
N LYS A 150 10.51 7.14 8.61
CA LYS A 150 9.11 7.58 8.52
C LYS A 150 8.67 7.77 7.07
N ALA A 151 9.51 8.42 6.25
CA ALA A 151 9.21 8.64 4.85
C ALA A 151 9.12 7.31 4.08
N ALA A 152 10.08 6.40 4.26
CA ALA A 152 10.08 5.08 3.65
C ALA A 152 8.84 4.27 4.05
N SER A 153 8.49 4.24 5.34
CA SER A 153 7.28 3.53 5.80
C SER A 153 5.98 4.09 5.22
N ALA A 154 5.91 5.42 5.02
CA ALA A 154 4.76 6.05 4.39
C ALA A 154 4.72 5.77 2.88
N ILE A 155 5.86 5.78 2.20
CA ILE A 155 5.97 5.45 0.77
C ILE A 155 5.59 3.99 0.50
N ASP A 156 6.10 3.03 1.29
CA ASP A 156 5.69 1.61 1.22
C ASP A 156 4.18 1.45 1.40
N THR A 157 3.61 2.19 2.36
CA THR A 157 2.17 2.16 2.60
C THR A 157 1.37 2.61 1.38
N LEU A 158 1.89 3.61 0.65
CA LEU A 158 1.27 4.13 -0.57
C LEU A 158 1.44 3.16 -1.74
N PHE A 159 2.62 2.53 -1.89
CA PHE A 159 2.81 1.46 -2.89
C PHE A 159 1.83 0.32 -2.70
N ASP A 160 1.70 -0.19 -1.47
CA ASP A 160 0.74 -1.25 -1.15
C ASP A 160 -0.70 -0.82 -1.50
N ALA A 161 -1.09 0.38 -1.07
CA ALA A 161 -2.47 0.83 -1.19
C ALA A 161 -2.86 1.14 -2.64
N PHE A 162 -2.02 1.87 -3.39
CA PHE A 162 -2.27 2.14 -4.80
C PHE A 162 -2.09 0.89 -5.66
N GLY A 163 -1.14 0.01 -5.32
CA GLY A 163 -0.97 -1.28 -5.98
C GLY A 163 -2.19 -2.19 -5.81
N ASP A 164 -2.78 -2.26 -4.62
CA ASP A 164 -4.03 -3.00 -4.38
C ASP A 164 -5.19 -2.43 -5.22
N VAL A 165 -5.26 -1.10 -5.38
CA VAL A 165 -6.30 -0.44 -6.17
C VAL A 165 -6.10 -0.72 -7.66
N ASP A 166 -4.88 -0.54 -8.15
CA ASP A 166 -4.50 -0.78 -9.55
C ASP A 166 -4.74 -2.24 -9.96
N ALA A 167 -4.30 -3.19 -9.13
CA ALA A 167 -4.55 -4.62 -9.33
C ALA A 167 -6.06 -4.91 -9.49
N LYS A 168 -6.90 -4.30 -8.64
CA LYS A 168 -8.35 -4.46 -8.74
C LYS A 168 -8.90 -3.91 -10.07
N LEU A 169 -8.41 -2.76 -10.52
CA LEU A 169 -8.84 -2.18 -11.81
C LEU A 169 -8.48 -3.08 -12.99
N HIS A 170 -7.36 -3.78 -12.89
CA HIS A 170 -6.91 -4.75 -13.89
C HIS A 170 -7.57 -6.13 -13.81
N GLY A 171 -8.48 -6.33 -12.85
CA GLY A 171 -9.21 -7.59 -12.68
C GLY A 171 -8.47 -8.62 -11.83
N ASP A 172 -7.35 -8.23 -11.21
CA ASP A 172 -6.60 -9.05 -10.26
C ASP A 172 -7.17 -8.93 -8.84
N LEU A 173 -6.59 -9.71 -7.92
CA LEU A 173 -6.91 -9.59 -6.49
C LEU A 173 -6.35 -8.27 -5.96
N GLY A 174 -7.25 -7.38 -5.57
CA GLY A 174 -6.94 -6.06 -5.04
C GLY A 174 -8.03 -5.54 -4.09
N LYS A 175 -8.02 -4.24 -3.81
CA LYS A 175 -8.98 -3.59 -2.90
C LYS A 175 -9.70 -2.44 -3.58
N ASP A 176 -10.91 -2.14 -3.10
CA ASP A 176 -11.57 -0.90 -3.51
C ASP A 176 -10.80 0.31 -2.98
N TYR A 177 -10.79 1.40 -3.75
CA TYR A 177 -10.21 2.66 -3.28
C TYR A 177 -10.81 3.08 -1.93
N SER A 178 -12.11 2.88 -1.72
CA SER A 178 -12.77 3.18 -0.46
C SER A 178 -12.19 2.41 0.73
N ASP A 179 -11.68 1.19 0.53
CA ASP A 179 -11.13 0.36 1.61
C ASP A 179 -9.75 0.83 2.07
N VAL A 180 -9.02 1.54 1.20
CA VAL A 180 -7.64 1.97 1.45
C VAL A 180 -7.46 3.48 1.52
N SER A 181 -8.46 4.27 1.10
CA SER A 181 -8.43 5.74 1.05
C SER A 181 -7.92 6.39 2.34
N SER A 182 -8.42 5.97 3.51
CA SER A 182 -7.95 6.51 4.79
C SER A 182 -6.47 6.19 5.08
N LYS A 183 -5.97 5.05 4.61
CA LYS A 183 -4.55 4.65 4.74
C LYS A 183 -3.68 5.52 3.83
N ILE A 184 -4.13 5.75 2.60
CA ILE A 184 -3.50 6.65 1.63
C ILE A 184 -3.40 8.06 2.23
N ASP A 185 -4.51 8.60 2.71
CA ASP A 185 -4.57 9.94 3.28
C ASP A 185 -3.60 10.13 4.44
N THR A 186 -3.57 9.16 5.36
CA THR A 186 -2.65 9.18 6.52
C THR A 186 -1.18 9.14 6.09
N ALA A 187 -0.85 8.37 5.06
CA ALA A 187 0.54 8.28 4.58
C ALA A 187 0.96 9.53 3.80
N VAL A 188 0.07 10.12 2.99
CA VAL A 188 0.32 11.41 2.32
C VAL A 188 0.47 12.53 3.35
N GLU A 189 -0.37 12.55 4.38
CA GLU A 189 -0.27 13.51 5.50
C GLU A 189 1.06 13.35 6.22
N THR A 190 1.46 12.11 6.54
CA THR A 190 2.76 11.82 7.16
C THR A 190 3.91 12.42 6.35
N LEU A 191 3.94 12.20 5.04
CA LEU A 191 4.98 12.76 4.16
C LEU A 191 4.97 14.29 4.13
N SER A 192 3.78 14.89 4.14
CA SER A 192 3.58 16.34 4.09
C SER A 192 4.04 17.05 5.37
N GLU A 193 4.03 16.36 6.51
CA GLU A 193 4.45 16.91 7.81
C GLU A 193 5.95 16.76 8.09
N LEU A 194 6.68 15.98 7.27
CA LEU A 194 8.12 15.81 7.45
C LEU A 194 8.88 17.08 7.07
N ASP A 195 9.91 17.40 7.86
CA ASP A 195 10.88 18.43 7.48
C ASP A 195 11.82 17.89 6.39
N LEU A 196 11.45 18.16 5.12
CA LEU A 196 12.19 17.77 3.93
C LEU A 196 13.14 18.88 3.42
N SER A 197 13.38 19.93 4.21
CA SER A 197 14.17 21.11 3.80
C SER A 197 15.66 20.84 3.57
N LYS A 198 16.15 19.65 3.91
CA LYS A 198 17.54 19.18 3.70
C LYS A 198 17.65 18.12 2.61
N SER A 199 16.72 18.12 1.66
CA SER A 199 16.66 17.20 0.53
C SER A 199 17.37 17.69 -0.72
#